data_AF-A0A345ZGQ2-F1
#
_entry.id   AF-A0A345ZGQ2-F1
#
_cell.length_a   1.000
_cell.length_b   1.000
_cell.length_c   1.000
_cell.angle_alpha   90.00
_cell.angle_beta   90.00
_cell.angle_gamma   90.00
#
_symmetry.space_group_name_H-M   'P 1'
#
loop_
_entity.id
_entity.type
_entity.pdbx_description
1 polymer ?
#
loop_
_entity_poly.entity_id
_entity_poly.type
_entity_poly.pdbx_seq_one_letter_code
_entity_poly.pdbx_strand_id
1 'polypeptide(L)'
;MRPLRSSLVLAALAVASLAACAKVPSEAATAKATAPLTRTAGSSVEAKPVAGTPEARAVDAIHALEPRAVVEHVSAAPIPGFREAVVGGQVTYVSDDGRYMFIPGPGGALYDAQKKDNLTEASLSGLRQKLVQQIPASDRIVFAPPAPKHRVTVFTDISCGFCRKFHSQIAEYNALGIEVDYVAFPRAGIGSDDYRQMVSVWCAADRKKALTDAKNDRPVPQRSCKNPVDMEYDIGQRSGLTGTPMVIADDGTQLGGYVPPEKLRDILDQMDTKAAPAPTAKPAG
;
A
#
# COMPACT_ATOMS: atom_id res chain seq x y z
N MET A 1 21.20 79.27 -22.00
CA MET A 1 20.83 79.65 -20.61
C MET A 1 21.59 78.73 -19.65
N ARG A 2 22.55 79.30 -18.91
CA ARG A 2 23.35 78.73 -17.82
C ARG A 2 22.52 78.86 -16.49
N PRO A 3 22.92 78.35 -15.31
CA PRO A 3 23.28 76.97 -14.92
C PRO A 3 22.93 76.62 -13.43
N LEU A 4 23.45 75.47 -12.91
CA LEU A 4 23.81 75.19 -11.50
C LEU A 4 22.65 75.07 -10.45
N ARG A 5 22.61 74.09 -9.54
CA ARG A 5 23.61 73.81 -8.49
C ARG A 5 23.56 72.38 -7.93
N SER A 6 24.76 71.90 -7.62
CA SER A 6 25.12 70.76 -6.78
C SER A 6 24.96 71.10 -5.28
N SER A 7 24.76 70.08 -4.42
CA SER A 7 25.33 70.01 -3.07
C SER A 7 25.28 68.58 -2.51
N LEU A 8 26.47 68.03 -2.24
CA LEU A 8 26.73 66.87 -1.40
C LEU A 8 26.40 67.17 0.06
N VAL A 9 25.95 66.17 0.84
CA VAL A 9 26.46 65.92 2.21
C VAL A 9 26.41 64.41 2.50
N LEU A 10 27.58 63.88 2.82
CA LEU A 10 27.87 62.57 3.39
C LEU A 10 27.61 62.64 4.91
N ALA A 11 26.90 61.67 5.51
CA ALA A 11 26.92 61.49 6.96
C ALA A 11 26.90 59.99 7.29
N ALA A 12 28.10 59.46 7.58
CA ALA A 12 28.30 58.20 8.25
C ALA A 12 27.95 58.35 9.73
N LEU A 13 27.21 57.39 10.28
CA LEU A 13 27.14 57.15 11.72
C LEU A 13 27.07 55.65 11.97
N ALA A 14 28.25 55.08 12.17
CA ALA A 14 28.45 53.83 12.88
C ALA A 14 28.14 54.09 14.36
N VAL A 15 27.26 53.28 14.94
CA VAL A 15 27.17 53.13 16.40
C VAL A 15 27.41 51.66 16.69
N ALA A 16 28.61 51.39 17.22
CA ALA A 16 28.95 50.15 17.87
C ALA A 16 28.42 50.18 19.32
N SER A 17 27.79 49.09 19.75
CA SER A 17 27.58 48.73 21.16
C SER A 17 27.37 47.21 21.20
N LEU A 18 28.45 46.46 21.35
CA LEU A 18 28.84 45.78 22.60
C LEU A 18 27.73 44.97 23.28
N ALA A 19 27.85 43.65 23.12
CA ALA A 19 27.69 42.62 24.15
C ALA A 19 26.49 42.71 25.10
N ALA A 20 25.49 41.86 24.83
CA ALA A 20 24.78 41.15 25.90
C ALA A 20 24.37 39.77 25.39
N CYS A 21 25.15 38.76 25.78
CA CYS A 21 24.74 37.36 25.73
C CYS A 21 23.53 37.18 26.66
N ALA A 22 22.31 37.27 26.13
CA ALA A 22 21.14 36.72 26.80
C ALA A 22 20.94 35.29 26.31
N LYS A 23 21.49 34.37 27.09
CA LYS A 23 21.35 32.92 26.95
C LYS A 23 19.88 32.58 27.22
N VAL A 24 19.07 32.49 26.16
CA VAL A 24 17.71 31.96 26.28
C VAL A 24 17.88 30.47 26.61
N PRO A 25 17.36 29.97 27.75
CA PRO A 25 17.40 28.56 28.04
C PRO A 25 16.52 27.87 27.01
N SER A 26 17.14 27.18 26.06
CA SER A 26 16.48 26.10 25.35
C SER A 26 16.26 25.01 26.39
N GLU A 27 15.06 24.98 26.98
CA GLU A 27 14.52 23.77 27.57
C GLU A 27 14.38 22.77 26.43
N ALA A 28 15.48 22.08 26.15
CA ALA A 28 15.47 20.77 25.55
C ALA A 28 14.70 19.86 26.51
N ALA A 29 13.37 19.87 26.39
CA ALA A 29 12.55 18.79 26.85
C ALA A 29 13.07 17.56 26.11
N THR A 30 13.84 16.75 26.82
CA THR A 30 14.24 15.39 26.44
C THR A 30 12.97 14.60 26.17
N ALA A 31 12.47 14.68 24.95
CA ALA A 31 11.66 13.64 24.36
C ALA A 31 12.56 12.41 24.34
N LYS A 32 12.37 11.54 25.34
CA LYS A 32 12.94 10.19 25.33
C LYS A 32 12.71 9.64 23.94
N ALA A 33 13.79 9.27 23.27
CA ALA A 33 13.75 8.54 22.02
C ALA A 33 12.81 7.36 22.20
N THR A 34 11.61 7.47 21.63
CA THR A 34 10.70 6.35 21.52
C THR A 34 11.46 5.33 20.67
N ALA A 35 11.69 4.16 21.24
CA ALA A 35 12.34 3.04 20.58
C ALA A 35 11.74 2.85 19.16
N PRO A 36 12.53 2.39 18.18
CA PRO A 36 11.96 2.01 16.89
C PRO A 36 10.84 1.00 17.18
N LEU A 37 9.63 1.33 16.77
CA LEU A 37 8.51 0.41 16.82
C LEU A 37 8.90 -0.79 15.96
N THR A 38 9.32 -1.87 16.62
CA THR A 38 9.37 -3.21 16.04
C THR A 38 8.04 -3.42 15.32
N ARG A 39 8.12 -3.71 14.01
CA ARG A 39 7.04 -4.34 13.24
C ARG A 39 6.42 -5.41 14.15
N THR A 40 5.24 -5.14 14.69
CA THR A 40 4.48 -6.16 15.39
C THR A 40 4.03 -7.13 14.33
N ALA A 41 4.80 -8.21 14.19
CA ALA A 41 4.51 -9.36 13.38
C ALA A 41 3.15 -9.92 13.80
N GLY A 42 2.08 -9.46 13.13
CA GLY A 42 0.86 -10.24 12.92
C GLY A 42 1.21 -11.40 12.01
N SER A 43 2.00 -12.32 12.56
CA SER A 43 2.65 -13.43 11.88
C SER A 43 1.61 -14.47 11.49
N SER A 44 1.14 -14.38 10.26
CA SER A 44 0.87 -15.57 9.46
C SER A 44 2.09 -15.85 8.58
N VAL A 45 3.28 -15.88 9.18
CA VAL A 45 4.46 -16.51 8.54
C VAL A 45 4.21 -18.00 8.60
N GLU A 46 4.30 -18.67 7.45
CA GLU A 46 4.33 -20.13 7.41
C GLU A 46 5.31 -20.70 8.45
N ALA A 47 5.04 -21.92 8.92
CA ALA A 47 5.93 -22.60 9.86
C ALA A 47 7.38 -22.55 9.35
N LYS A 48 8.31 -22.20 10.25
CA LYS A 48 9.74 -22.11 9.93
C LYS A 48 10.17 -23.39 9.20
N PRO A 49 10.82 -23.29 8.02
CA PRO A 49 11.23 -24.46 7.27
C PRO A 49 12.16 -25.39 8.07
N VAL A 50 12.06 -26.69 7.78
CA VAL A 50 12.91 -27.70 8.42
C VAL A 50 14.37 -27.47 8.04
N ALA A 51 15.27 -27.48 9.03
CA ALA A 51 16.69 -27.24 8.80
C ALA A 51 17.27 -28.23 7.76
N GLY A 52 18.09 -27.72 6.85
CA GLY A 52 18.72 -28.52 5.79
C GLY A 52 17.85 -28.78 4.56
N THR A 53 16.58 -28.34 4.53
CA THR A 53 15.80 -28.36 3.29
C THR A 53 16.19 -27.19 2.36
N PRO A 54 15.85 -27.26 1.06
CA PRO A 54 16.08 -26.14 0.17
C PRO A 54 15.30 -24.87 0.57
N GLU A 55 14.11 -25.01 1.17
CA GLU A 55 13.34 -23.88 1.70
C GLU A 55 14.09 -23.18 2.84
N ALA A 56 14.68 -23.93 3.78
CA ALA A 56 15.50 -23.33 4.84
C ALA A 56 16.71 -22.58 4.26
N ARG A 57 17.40 -23.18 3.27
CA ARG A 57 18.52 -22.50 2.59
C ARG A 57 18.08 -21.25 1.83
N ALA A 58 16.89 -21.26 1.24
CA ALA A 58 16.33 -20.08 0.57
C ALA A 58 16.07 -18.94 1.56
N VAL A 59 15.48 -19.25 2.72
CA VAL A 59 15.26 -18.28 3.81
C VAL A 59 16.59 -17.73 4.33
N ASP A 60 17.56 -18.62 4.59
CA ASP A 60 18.89 -18.21 5.07
C ASP A 60 19.61 -17.30 4.06
N ALA A 61 19.51 -17.60 2.76
CA ALA A 61 20.07 -16.77 1.69
C ALA A 61 19.41 -15.38 1.62
N ILE A 62 18.09 -15.29 1.79
CA ILE A 62 17.36 -14.02 1.84
C ILE A 62 17.83 -13.20 3.05
N HIS A 63 17.93 -13.80 4.24
CA HIS A 63 18.36 -13.11 5.46
C HIS A 63 19.85 -12.74 5.47
N ALA A 64 20.68 -13.45 4.72
CA ALA A 64 22.08 -13.07 4.53
C ALA A 64 22.22 -11.74 3.77
N LEU A 65 21.27 -11.41 2.89
CA LEU A 65 21.26 -10.17 2.12
C LEU A 65 20.47 -9.05 2.81
N GLU A 66 19.30 -9.36 3.35
CA GLU A 66 18.48 -8.43 4.14
C GLU A 66 18.04 -9.11 5.45
N PRO A 67 18.79 -8.90 6.55
CA PRO A 67 18.51 -9.56 7.82
C PRO A 67 17.13 -9.27 8.42
N ARG A 68 16.46 -8.20 7.99
CA ARG A 68 15.11 -7.82 8.46
C ARG A 68 14.01 -8.16 7.45
N ALA A 69 14.32 -8.94 6.43
CA ALA A 69 13.34 -9.37 5.43
C ALA A 69 12.26 -10.22 6.10
N VAL A 70 11.01 -9.86 5.82
CA VAL A 70 9.85 -10.68 6.21
C VAL A 70 9.57 -11.62 5.05
N VAL A 71 9.84 -12.91 5.28
CA VAL A 71 9.47 -13.99 4.34
C VAL A 71 8.06 -14.45 4.70
N GLU A 72 7.11 -14.14 3.83
CA GLU A 72 5.70 -14.50 4.02
C GLU A 72 5.44 -15.97 3.68
N HIS A 73 6.14 -16.47 2.65
CA HIS A 73 5.92 -17.78 2.07
C HIS A 73 7.22 -18.30 1.43
N VAL A 74 7.45 -19.62 1.48
CA VAL A 74 8.51 -20.26 0.69
C VAL A 74 8.10 -21.68 0.27
N SER A 75 8.19 -21.98 -1.03
CA SER A 75 7.84 -23.29 -1.58
C SER A 75 8.70 -23.66 -2.80
N ALA A 76 8.49 -24.86 -3.33
CA ALA A 76 9.04 -25.24 -4.64
C ALA A 76 8.59 -24.24 -5.73
N ALA A 77 9.53 -23.80 -6.56
CA ALA A 77 9.18 -23.06 -7.76
C ALA A 77 8.76 -24.02 -8.88
N PRO A 78 7.94 -23.56 -9.85
CA PRO A 78 7.67 -24.32 -11.08
C PRO A 78 8.92 -24.55 -11.94
N ILE A 79 9.99 -23.76 -11.73
CA ILE A 79 11.29 -23.92 -12.40
C ILE A 79 12.12 -24.94 -11.60
N PRO A 80 12.56 -26.06 -12.20
CA PRO A 80 13.37 -27.05 -11.50
C PRO A 80 14.65 -26.46 -10.90
N GLY A 81 14.99 -26.87 -9.67
CA GLY A 81 16.19 -26.41 -8.98
C GLY A 81 16.03 -25.08 -8.24
N PHE A 82 14.82 -24.52 -8.15
CA PHE A 82 14.53 -23.26 -7.49
C PHE A 82 13.40 -23.35 -6.47
N ARG A 83 13.48 -22.48 -5.47
CA ARG A 83 12.42 -22.11 -4.54
C ARG A 83 11.87 -20.77 -4.89
N GLU A 84 10.55 -20.67 -4.77
CA GLU A 84 9.82 -19.43 -4.84
C GLU A 84 9.56 -18.97 -3.41
N ALA A 85 9.93 -17.75 -3.09
CA ALA A 85 9.66 -17.11 -1.82
C ALA A 85 8.91 -15.80 -2.06
N VAL A 86 8.01 -15.44 -1.14
CA VAL A 86 7.38 -14.12 -1.13
C VAL A 86 7.98 -13.32 0.01
N VAL A 87 8.63 -12.20 -0.33
CA VAL A 87 9.35 -11.35 0.61
C VAL A 87 8.81 -9.94 0.47
N GLY A 88 8.20 -9.40 1.52
CA GLY A 88 7.61 -8.04 1.50
C GLY A 88 6.63 -7.82 0.34
N GLY A 89 5.84 -8.85 -0.01
CA GLY A 89 4.87 -8.80 -1.10
C GLY A 89 5.45 -8.90 -2.51
N GLN A 90 6.73 -9.26 -2.64
CA GLN A 90 7.37 -9.51 -3.94
C GLN A 90 7.83 -10.96 -4.03
N VAL A 91 7.61 -11.58 -5.19
CA VAL A 91 8.16 -12.92 -5.47
C VAL A 91 9.66 -12.82 -5.70
N THR A 92 10.40 -13.76 -5.13
CA THR A 92 11.84 -13.95 -5.32
C THR A 92 12.11 -15.42 -5.56
N TYR A 93 13.06 -15.72 -6.43
CA TYR A 93 13.47 -17.09 -6.71
C TYR A 93 14.89 -17.32 -6.21
N VAL A 94 15.09 -18.42 -5.49
CA VAL A 94 16.38 -18.82 -4.92
C VAL A 94 16.70 -20.24 -5.35
N SER A 95 17.92 -20.53 -5.80
CA SER A 95 18.31 -21.89 -6.16
C SER A 95 18.25 -22.83 -4.94
N ASP A 96 18.03 -24.12 -5.18
CA ASP A 96 17.87 -25.12 -4.10
C ASP A 96 19.09 -25.26 -3.18
N ASP A 97 20.27 -24.82 -3.64
CA ASP A 97 21.50 -24.76 -2.87
C ASP A 97 21.72 -23.42 -2.14
N GLY A 98 20.82 -22.44 -2.33
CA GLY A 98 20.87 -21.11 -1.71
C GLY A 98 21.89 -20.15 -2.33
N ARG A 99 22.56 -20.52 -3.43
CA ARG A 99 23.69 -19.75 -3.99
C ARG A 99 23.30 -18.64 -4.95
N TYR A 100 22.21 -18.83 -5.69
CA TYR A 100 21.75 -17.91 -6.73
C TYR A 100 20.36 -17.43 -6.40
N MET A 101 20.13 -16.12 -6.56
CA MET A 101 18.84 -15.50 -6.33
C MET A 101 18.55 -14.50 -7.43
N PHE A 102 17.29 -14.43 -7.86
CA PHE A 102 16.81 -13.36 -8.73
C PHE A 102 15.42 -12.88 -8.28
N ILE A 103 15.20 -11.59 -8.48
CA ILE A 103 13.94 -10.91 -8.18
C ILE A 103 13.41 -10.40 -9.51
N PRO A 104 12.18 -10.77 -9.94
CA PRO A 104 11.56 -10.15 -11.10
C PRO A 104 11.51 -8.63 -10.89
N GLY A 105 12.08 -7.88 -11.83
CA GLY A 105 12.06 -6.42 -11.77
C GLY A 105 10.64 -5.84 -11.90
N PRO A 106 10.48 -4.50 -11.89
CA PRO A 106 9.18 -3.87 -12.11
C PRO A 106 8.53 -4.36 -13.41
N GLY A 107 7.32 -4.94 -13.31
CA GLY A 107 6.61 -5.54 -14.45
C GLY A 107 7.14 -6.90 -14.91
N GLY A 108 8.18 -7.42 -14.27
CA GLY A 108 8.67 -8.78 -14.47
C GLY A 108 7.80 -9.79 -13.71
N ALA A 109 7.57 -10.94 -14.33
CA ALA A 109 6.88 -12.06 -13.72
C ALA A 109 7.35 -13.37 -14.35
N LEU A 110 7.15 -14.47 -13.64
CA LEU A 110 7.28 -15.81 -14.18
C LEU A 110 5.99 -16.16 -14.93
N TYR A 111 6.12 -16.46 -16.22
CA TYR A 111 5.01 -16.93 -17.06
C TYR A 111 5.19 -18.39 -17.46
N ASP A 112 4.12 -19.17 -17.38
CA ASP A 112 4.03 -20.42 -18.12
C ASP A 112 3.66 -20.08 -19.57
N ALA A 113 4.62 -20.18 -20.49
CA ALA A 113 4.41 -19.83 -21.89
C ALA A 113 3.46 -20.80 -22.63
N GLN A 114 3.32 -22.03 -22.14
CA GLN A 114 2.43 -23.03 -22.75
C GLN A 114 0.98 -22.76 -22.36
N LYS A 115 0.74 -22.54 -21.06
CA LYS A 115 -0.60 -22.23 -20.53
C LYS A 115 -0.97 -20.76 -20.67
N LYS A 116 0.02 -19.90 -20.93
CA LYS A 116 -0.10 -18.42 -20.97
C LYS A 116 -0.54 -17.83 -19.63
N ASP A 117 -0.11 -18.45 -18.54
CA ASP A 117 -0.45 -18.05 -17.18
C ASP A 117 0.67 -17.22 -16.54
N ASN A 118 0.28 -16.21 -15.77
CA ASN A 118 1.19 -15.47 -14.89
C ASN A 118 1.29 -16.19 -13.54
N LEU A 119 2.35 -16.96 -13.34
CA LEU A 119 2.55 -17.75 -12.12
C LEU A 119 2.89 -16.86 -10.91
N THR A 120 3.57 -15.74 -11.13
CA THR A 120 3.84 -14.75 -10.08
C THR A 120 2.55 -14.17 -9.51
N GLU A 121 1.58 -13.80 -10.36
CA GLU A 121 0.29 -13.30 -9.88
C GLU A 121 -0.52 -14.39 -9.17
N ALA A 122 -0.46 -15.64 -9.64
CA ALA A 122 -1.12 -16.76 -8.97
C ALA A 122 -0.59 -16.98 -7.54
N SER A 123 0.71 -16.80 -7.32
CA SER A 123 1.30 -16.87 -5.99
C SER A 123 0.94 -15.68 -5.11
N LEU A 124 0.92 -14.47 -5.68
CA LEU A 124 0.64 -13.24 -4.93
C LEU A 124 -0.85 -13.06 -4.61
N SER A 125 -1.77 -13.49 -5.49
CA SER A 125 -3.21 -13.34 -5.26
C SER A 125 -3.65 -14.10 -4.00
N GLY A 126 -3.19 -15.34 -3.82
CA GLY A 126 -3.47 -16.12 -2.62
C GLY A 126 -2.95 -15.48 -1.33
N LEU A 127 -1.76 -14.86 -1.37
CA LEU A 127 -1.24 -14.08 -0.23
C LEU A 127 -2.08 -12.84 0.05
N ARG A 128 -2.35 -12.02 -0.97
CA ARG A 128 -3.14 -10.79 -0.86
C ARG A 128 -4.54 -11.07 -0.34
N GLN A 129 -5.17 -12.15 -0.80
CA GLN A 129 -6.47 -12.58 -0.32
C GLN A 129 -6.44 -12.82 1.20
N LYS A 130 -5.48 -13.63 1.68
CA LYS A 130 -5.32 -13.92 3.11
C LYS A 130 -5.06 -12.65 3.92
N LEU A 131 -4.20 -11.76 3.42
CA LEU A 131 -3.85 -10.50 4.07
C LEU A 131 -5.05 -9.55 4.16
N VAL A 132 -5.79 -9.34 3.06
CA VAL A 132 -6.99 -8.49 3.04
C VAL A 132 -8.09 -9.05 3.95
N GLN A 133 -8.24 -10.38 4.05
CA GLN A 133 -9.17 -11.01 4.99
C GLN A 133 -8.84 -10.75 6.46
N GLN A 134 -7.60 -10.35 6.79
CA GLN A 134 -7.24 -9.93 8.15
C GLN A 134 -7.79 -8.55 8.52
N ILE A 135 -8.17 -7.73 7.54
CA ILE A 135 -8.76 -6.40 7.78
C ILE A 135 -10.26 -6.57 8.10
N PRO A 136 -10.71 -6.28 9.34
CA PRO A 136 -12.11 -6.41 9.71
C PRO A 136 -13.01 -5.50 8.86
N ALA A 137 -14.20 -5.96 8.50
CA ALA A 137 -15.15 -5.13 7.74
C ALA A 137 -15.49 -3.80 8.44
N SER A 138 -15.49 -3.79 9.78
CA SER A 138 -15.75 -2.59 10.59
C SER A 138 -14.61 -1.55 10.57
N ASP A 139 -13.42 -1.95 10.10
CA ASP A 139 -12.26 -1.07 9.96
C ASP A 139 -12.18 -0.44 8.56
N ARG A 140 -12.94 -0.94 7.59
CA ARG A 140 -13.00 -0.43 6.21
C ARG A 140 -13.98 0.72 6.07
N ILE A 141 -13.79 1.57 5.05
CA ILE A 141 -14.79 2.56 4.63
C ILE A 141 -15.48 2.05 3.35
N VAL A 142 -16.68 1.50 3.51
CA VAL A 142 -17.41 0.77 2.46
C VAL A 142 -18.37 1.67 1.68
N PHE A 143 -18.23 1.73 0.36
CA PHE A 143 -19.21 2.35 -0.55
C PHE A 143 -19.84 1.25 -1.39
N ALA A 144 -21.10 0.93 -1.10
CA ALA A 144 -21.81 -0.20 -1.69
C ALA A 144 -23.15 0.20 -2.30
N PRO A 145 -23.56 -0.41 -3.42
CA PRO A 145 -24.94 -0.37 -3.87
C PRO A 145 -25.84 -1.27 -2.99
N PRO A 146 -27.18 -1.17 -3.10
CA PRO A 146 -28.10 -2.01 -2.32
C PRO A 146 -27.93 -3.52 -2.54
N ALA A 147 -27.51 -3.94 -3.73
CA ALA A 147 -27.25 -5.34 -4.09
C ALA A 147 -25.93 -5.44 -4.86
N PRO A 148 -24.78 -5.60 -4.17
CA PRO A 148 -23.48 -5.74 -4.80
C PRO A 148 -23.43 -7.02 -5.65
N LYS A 149 -22.92 -6.90 -6.88
CA LYS A 149 -22.53 -8.03 -7.73
C LYS A 149 -21.07 -8.40 -7.52
N HIS A 150 -20.24 -7.39 -7.33
CA HIS A 150 -18.80 -7.52 -7.16
C HIS A 150 -18.34 -6.74 -5.93
N ARG A 151 -17.23 -7.17 -5.34
CA ARG A 151 -16.54 -6.45 -4.26
C ARG A 151 -15.07 -6.30 -4.58
N VAL A 152 -14.53 -5.11 -4.33
CA VAL A 152 -13.10 -4.83 -4.42
C VAL A 152 -12.59 -4.15 -3.14
N THR A 153 -11.40 -4.53 -2.71
CA THR A 153 -10.66 -3.80 -1.67
C THR A 153 -9.69 -2.83 -2.33
N VAL A 154 -9.71 -1.58 -1.90
CA VAL A 154 -8.92 -0.50 -2.51
C VAL A 154 -8.04 0.17 -1.45
N PHE A 155 -6.74 -0.10 -1.53
CA PHE A 155 -5.77 0.68 -0.77
C PHE A 155 -5.68 2.08 -1.35
N THR A 156 -5.96 3.08 -0.53
CA THR A 156 -6.15 4.46 -0.98
C THR A 156 -5.36 5.44 -0.13
N ASP A 157 -5.05 6.58 -0.75
CA ASP A 157 -4.35 7.72 -0.15
C ASP A 157 -5.15 8.97 -0.51
N ILE A 158 -5.43 9.85 0.45
CA ILE A 158 -6.26 11.05 0.23
C ILE A 158 -5.52 12.16 -0.52
N SER A 159 -4.18 12.17 -0.49
CA SER A 159 -3.30 13.06 -1.26
C SER A 159 -3.05 12.56 -2.69
N CYS A 160 -3.40 11.32 -3.02
CA CYS A 160 -3.16 10.74 -4.34
C CYS A 160 -4.20 11.20 -5.39
N GLY A 161 -3.75 11.83 -6.47
CA GLY A 161 -4.61 12.29 -7.58
C GLY A 161 -5.44 11.17 -8.22
N PHE A 162 -4.87 9.98 -8.43
CA PHE A 162 -5.63 8.84 -8.97
C PHE A 162 -6.63 8.25 -7.96
N CYS A 163 -6.35 8.31 -6.65
CA CYS A 163 -7.31 7.92 -5.62
C CYS A 163 -8.50 8.88 -5.55
N ARG A 164 -8.26 10.16 -5.78
CA ARG A 164 -9.31 11.19 -5.89
C ARG A 164 -10.15 10.96 -7.15
N LYS A 165 -9.50 10.72 -8.29
CA LYS A 165 -10.20 10.38 -9.55
C LYS A 165 -11.04 9.10 -9.40
N PHE A 166 -10.51 8.06 -8.77
CA PHE A 166 -11.28 6.85 -8.48
C PHE A 166 -12.51 7.20 -7.63
N HIS A 167 -12.34 7.99 -6.57
CA HIS A 167 -13.44 8.34 -5.68
C HIS A 167 -14.46 9.31 -6.27
N SER A 168 -14.07 10.20 -7.19
CA SER A 168 -15.03 11.08 -7.87
C SER A 168 -16.06 10.30 -8.69
N GLN A 169 -15.75 9.07 -9.05
CA GLN A 169 -16.63 8.15 -9.78
C GLN A 169 -17.27 7.08 -8.88
N ILE A 170 -17.21 7.23 -7.54
CA ILE A 170 -17.68 6.19 -6.60
C ILE A 170 -19.14 5.78 -6.84
N ALA A 171 -19.99 6.73 -7.24
CA ALA A 171 -21.38 6.47 -7.61
C ALA A 171 -21.52 5.64 -8.90
N GLU A 172 -20.63 5.82 -9.88
CA GLU A 172 -20.62 5.03 -11.13
C GLU A 172 -20.25 3.57 -10.84
N TYR A 173 -19.22 3.31 -10.02
CA TYR A 173 -18.89 1.94 -9.60
C TYR A 173 -20.08 1.27 -8.90
N ASN A 174 -20.71 1.97 -7.97
CA ASN A 174 -21.87 1.43 -7.26
C ASN A 174 -23.06 1.19 -8.20
N ALA A 175 -23.34 2.10 -9.14
CA ALA A 175 -24.38 1.90 -10.15
C ALA A 175 -24.12 0.66 -11.03
N LEU A 176 -22.86 0.32 -11.27
CA LEU A 176 -22.43 -0.90 -11.95
C LEU A 176 -22.41 -2.14 -11.06
N GLY A 177 -22.91 -2.05 -9.81
CA GLY A 177 -22.98 -3.19 -8.90
C GLY A 177 -21.66 -3.51 -8.19
N ILE A 178 -20.68 -2.60 -8.18
CA ILE A 178 -19.38 -2.81 -7.54
C ILE A 178 -19.40 -2.16 -6.15
N GLU A 179 -19.20 -2.96 -5.12
CA GLU A 179 -18.87 -2.52 -3.76
C GLU A 179 -17.37 -2.21 -3.65
N VAL A 180 -17.05 -1.05 -3.06
CA VAL A 180 -15.68 -0.56 -2.88
C VAL A 180 -15.38 -0.44 -1.39
N ASP A 181 -14.45 -1.26 -0.93
CA ASP A 181 -13.94 -1.25 0.44
C ASP A 181 -12.63 -0.49 0.49
N TYR A 182 -12.65 0.77 0.96
CA TYR A 182 -11.41 1.51 1.14
C TYR A 182 -10.66 1.09 2.41
N VAL A 183 -9.35 0.93 2.26
CA VAL A 183 -8.38 0.70 3.34
C VAL A 183 -7.24 1.71 3.19
N ALA A 184 -6.66 2.15 4.30
CA ALA A 184 -5.73 3.24 4.32
C ALA A 184 -4.32 2.84 3.87
N PHE A 185 -3.72 3.65 2.99
CA PHE A 185 -2.30 3.55 2.66
C PHE A 185 -1.70 4.95 2.45
N PRO A 186 -1.25 5.65 3.50
CA PRO A 186 -0.59 6.94 3.36
C PRO A 186 0.79 6.75 2.72
N ARG A 187 0.96 7.12 1.45
CA ARG A 187 2.22 6.86 0.71
C ARG A 187 3.41 7.62 1.27
N ALA A 188 3.15 8.76 1.93
CA ALA A 188 4.17 9.52 2.65
C ALA A 188 4.65 8.84 3.96
N GLY A 189 4.05 7.70 4.31
CA GLY A 189 4.42 6.88 5.46
C GLY A 189 3.74 7.29 6.77
N ILE A 190 3.89 6.43 7.77
CA ILE A 190 3.39 6.65 9.12
C ILE A 190 4.03 7.90 9.73
N GLY A 191 3.22 8.74 10.38
CA GLY A 191 3.66 9.99 10.99
C GLY A 191 3.71 11.20 10.04
N SER A 192 3.40 11.03 8.75
CA SER A 192 3.21 12.14 7.80
C SER A 192 1.93 12.94 8.07
N ASP A 193 1.78 14.09 7.39
CA ASP A 193 0.51 14.85 7.41
C ASP A 193 -0.65 14.05 6.80
N ASP A 194 -0.39 13.36 5.70
CA ASP A 194 -1.36 12.48 5.03
C ASP A 194 -1.83 11.38 5.99
N TYR A 195 -0.91 10.74 6.71
CA TYR A 195 -1.24 9.78 7.77
C TYR A 195 -2.17 10.39 8.84
N ARG A 196 -1.83 11.56 9.39
CA ARG A 196 -2.66 12.22 10.43
C ARG A 196 -4.07 12.54 9.93
N GLN A 197 -4.17 12.98 8.69
CA GLN A 197 -5.47 13.26 8.06
C GLN A 197 -6.26 11.98 7.82
N MET A 198 -5.63 10.89 7.37
CA MET A 198 -6.28 9.58 7.22
C MET A 198 -6.76 9.02 8.57
N VAL A 199 -5.97 9.15 9.64
CA VAL A 199 -6.43 8.83 11.00
C VAL A 199 -7.68 9.64 11.36
N SER A 200 -7.70 10.93 11.05
CA SER A 200 -8.86 11.79 11.31
C SER A 200 -10.11 11.34 10.53
N VAL A 201 -9.94 10.91 9.27
CA VAL A 201 -11.01 10.33 8.45
C VAL A 201 -11.56 9.04 9.08
N TRP A 202 -10.69 8.12 9.51
CA TRP A 202 -11.10 6.87 10.16
C TRP A 202 -11.69 7.07 11.56
N CYS A 203 -11.36 8.17 12.22
CA CYS A 203 -11.95 8.57 13.51
C CYS A 203 -13.19 9.46 13.37
N ALA A 204 -13.66 9.73 12.15
CA ALA A 204 -14.87 10.49 11.93
C ALA A 204 -16.12 9.69 12.33
N ALA A 205 -17.15 10.40 12.81
CA ALA A 205 -18.45 9.78 13.09
C ALA A 205 -19.11 9.29 11.78
N ASP A 206 -18.96 10.06 10.71
CA ASP A 206 -19.31 9.67 9.34
C ASP A 206 -18.02 9.56 8.52
N ARG A 207 -17.46 8.36 8.49
CA ARG A 207 -16.21 8.06 7.76
C ARG A 207 -16.37 8.22 6.25
N LYS A 208 -17.55 7.92 5.69
CA LYS A 208 -17.80 8.06 4.25
C LYS A 208 -17.73 9.53 3.86
N LYS A 209 -18.46 10.39 4.59
CA LYS A 209 -18.43 11.83 4.36
C LYS A 209 -17.03 12.39 4.56
N ALA A 210 -16.34 12.00 5.63
CA ALA A 210 -14.98 12.48 5.90
C ALA A 210 -13.99 12.09 4.79
N LEU A 211 -14.06 10.85 4.28
CA LEU A 211 -13.22 10.42 3.16
C LEU A 211 -13.54 11.22 1.89
N THR A 212 -14.82 11.41 1.58
CA THR A 212 -15.25 12.23 0.44
C THR A 212 -14.79 13.68 0.58
N ASP A 213 -14.89 14.26 1.78
CA ASP A 213 -14.42 15.61 2.05
C ASP A 213 -12.90 15.71 1.84
N ALA A 214 -12.11 14.82 2.45
CA ALA A 214 -10.66 14.79 2.31
C ALA A 214 -10.20 14.65 0.85
N LYS A 215 -10.84 13.77 0.07
CA LYS A 215 -10.52 13.57 -1.36
C LYS A 215 -10.93 14.74 -2.26
N ASN A 216 -11.80 15.63 -1.77
CA ASN A 216 -12.22 16.86 -2.45
C ASN A 216 -11.56 18.12 -1.87
N ASP A 217 -10.44 17.99 -1.15
CA ASP A 217 -9.73 19.09 -0.47
C ASP A 217 -10.60 19.91 0.49
N ARG A 218 -11.68 19.31 1.01
CA ARG A 218 -12.50 19.93 2.05
C ARG A 218 -11.90 19.62 3.44
N PRO A 219 -11.94 20.58 4.38
CA PRO A 219 -11.38 20.35 5.72
C PRO A 219 -12.04 19.18 6.45
N VAL A 220 -11.22 18.29 6.99
CA VAL A 220 -11.65 17.24 7.94
C VAL A 220 -11.12 17.63 9.33
N PRO A 221 -12.00 17.72 10.35
CA PRO A 221 -11.56 18.03 11.72
C PRO A 221 -10.51 17.03 12.19
N GLN A 222 -9.43 17.54 12.79
CA GLN A 222 -8.39 16.70 13.36
C GLN A 222 -8.96 15.86 14.50
N ARG A 223 -8.75 14.55 14.43
CA ARG A 223 -9.22 13.58 15.42
C ARG A 223 -8.18 12.49 15.63
N SER A 224 -8.20 11.91 16.81
CA SER A 224 -7.45 10.71 17.13
C SER A 224 -8.33 9.76 17.92
N CYS A 225 -8.18 8.47 17.66
CA CYS A 225 -8.90 7.38 18.28
C CYS A 225 -8.11 6.09 18.05
N LYS A 226 -8.49 4.99 18.69
CA LYS A 226 -8.03 3.66 18.27
C LYS A 226 -8.54 3.42 16.84
N ASN A 227 -7.62 3.24 15.91
CA ASN A 227 -7.90 3.20 14.48
C ASN A 227 -7.04 2.12 13.77
N PRO A 228 -7.41 1.68 12.57
CA PRO A 228 -6.73 0.59 11.86
C PRO A 228 -5.61 1.05 10.92
N VAL A 229 -5.31 2.35 10.80
CA VAL A 229 -4.47 2.89 9.71
C VAL A 229 -3.08 2.25 9.67
N ASP A 230 -2.44 2.02 10.82
CA ASP A 230 -1.13 1.36 10.90
C ASP A 230 -1.19 -0.09 10.41
N MET A 231 -2.26 -0.82 10.75
CA MET A 231 -2.49 -2.21 10.34
C MET A 231 -2.81 -2.32 8.85
N GLU A 232 -3.66 -1.43 8.34
CA GLU A 232 -3.98 -1.35 6.92
C GLU A 232 -2.74 -1.00 6.09
N TYR A 233 -1.91 -0.06 6.58
CA TYR A 233 -0.64 0.28 5.94
C TYR A 233 0.33 -0.91 5.91
N ASP A 234 0.51 -1.63 7.01
CA ASP A 234 1.38 -2.82 7.06
C ASP A 234 0.88 -3.93 6.11
N ILE A 235 -0.43 -4.20 6.11
CA ILE A 235 -1.03 -5.16 5.18
C ILE A 235 -0.82 -4.72 3.72
N GLY A 236 -0.93 -3.43 3.41
CA GLY A 236 -0.62 -2.89 2.08
C GLY A 236 0.83 -3.15 1.68
N GLN A 237 1.77 -2.92 2.59
CA GLN A 237 3.20 -3.18 2.36
C GLN A 237 3.44 -4.68 2.08
N ARG A 238 2.88 -5.57 2.89
CA ARG A 238 3.00 -7.03 2.74
C ARG A 238 2.28 -7.55 1.50
N SER A 239 1.29 -6.81 0.99
CA SER A 239 0.59 -7.10 -0.27
C SER A 239 1.38 -6.69 -1.52
N GLY A 240 2.56 -6.07 -1.36
CA GLY A 240 3.42 -5.64 -2.45
C GLY A 240 2.98 -4.31 -3.06
N LEU A 241 2.28 -3.46 -2.31
CA LEU A 241 1.78 -2.18 -2.80
C LEU A 241 2.94 -1.23 -3.11
N THR A 242 3.05 -0.83 -4.37
CA THR A 242 4.06 0.15 -4.85
C THR A 242 3.47 1.51 -5.21
N GLY A 243 2.15 1.61 -5.30
CA GLY A 243 1.43 2.86 -5.54
C GLY A 243 -0.06 2.73 -5.25
N THR A 244 -0.73 3.88 -5.09
CA THR A 244 -2.17 3.96 -4.84
C THR A 244 -2.91 4.62 -6.02
N PRO A 245 -4.17 4.27 -6.30
CA PRO A 245 -4.91 3.19 -5.64
C PRO A 245 -4.33 1.83 -6.04
N MET A 246 -4.42 0.84 -5.17
CA MET A 246 -4.22 -0.57 -5.53
C MET A 246 -5.56 -1.27 -5.35
N VAL A 247 -6.10 -1.82 -6.45
CA VAL A 247 -7.41 -2.48 -6.46
C VAL A 247 -7.20 -3.99 -6.42
N ILE A 248 -7.78 -4.65 -5.41
CA ILE A 248 -7.72 -6.09 -5.20
C ILE A 248 -9.14 -6.67 -5.30
N ALA A 249 -9.29 -7.71 -6.13
CA ALA A 249 -10.51 -8.51 -6.22
C ALA A 249 -10.70 -9.43 -5.01
N ASP A 250 -11.87 -10.07 -4.89
CA ASP A 250 -12.19 -10.96 -3.78
C ASP A 250 -11.29 -12.21 -3.70
N ASP A 251 -10.77 -12.66 -4.85
CA ASP A 251 -9.80 -13.76 -4.94
C ASP A 251 -8.34 -13.33 -4.68
N GLY A 252 -8.12 -12.04 -4.37
CA GLY A 252 -6.80 -11.46 -4.11
C GLY A 252 -6.04 -10.97 -5.35
N THR A 253 -6.59 -11.15 -6.56
CA THR A 253 -5.97 -10.66 -7.80
C THR A 253 -5.85 -9.15 -7.79
N GLN A 254 -4.66 -8.62 -8.14
CA GLN A 254 -4.47 -7.18 -8.30
C GLN A 254 -4.97 -6.73 -9.68
N LEU A 255 -6.03 -5.92 -9.69
CA LEU A 255 -6.69 -5.44 -10.91
C LEU A 255 -6.04 -4.19 -11.52
N GLY A 256 -5.02 -3.65 -10.83
CA GLY A 256 -4.21 -2.53 -11.27
C GLY A 256 -4.30 -1.33 -10.33
N GLY A 257 -3.96 -0.17 -10.91
CA GLY A 257 -4.00 1.12 -10.24
C GLY A 257 -5.40 1.73 -10.27
N TYR A 258 -5.52 2.94 -10.83
CA TYR A 258 -6.81 3.45 -11.25
C TYR A 258 -7.34 2.66 -12.46
N VAL A 259 -8.56 2.16 -12.36
CA VAL A 259 -9.28 1.46 -13.43
C VAL A 259 -10.65 2.11 -13.57
N PRO A 260 -11.06 2.66 -14.73
CA PRO A 260 -12.38 3.26 -14.91
C PRO A 260 -13.54 2.30 -14.57
N PRO A 261 -14.73 2.81 -14.16
CA PRO A 261 -15.85 1.98 -13.70
C PRO A 261 -16.26 0.85 -14.65
N GLU A 262 -16.55 1.17 -15.91
CA GLU A 262 -16.93 0.16 -16.92
C GLU A 262 -15.84 -0.88 -17.15
N LYS A 263 -14.57 -0.42 -17.21
CA LYS A 263 -13.46 -1.35 -17.42
C LYS A 263 -13.25 -2.27 -16.23
N LEU A 264 -13.41 -1.76 -15.01
CA LEU A 264 -13.33 -2.56 -13.80
C LEU A 264 -14.47 -3.60 -13.78
N ARG A 265 -15.67 -3.18 -14.17
CA ARG A 265 -16.82 -4.07 -14.29
C ARG A 265 -16.56 -5.20 -15.29
N ASP A 266 -16.05 -4.89 -16.46
CA ASP A 266 -15.71 -5.87 -17.50
C ASP A 266 -14.67 -6.90 -17.00
N ILE A 267 -13.64 -6.42 -16.29
CA ILE A 267 -12.59 -7.30 -15.74
C ILE A 267 -13.21 -8.28 -14.74
N LEU A 268 -14.05 -7.78 -13.83
CA LEU A 268 -14.69 -8.60 -12.80
C LEU A 268 -15.65 -9.64 -13.40
N ASP A 269 -16.48 -9.25 -14.39
CA ASP A 269 -17.38 -10.19 -15.09
C ASP A 269 -16.59 -11.29 -15.84
N GLN A 270 -15.43 -10.95 -16.41
CA GLN A 270 -14.55 -11.93 -17.07
C GLN A 270 -13.91 -12.91 -16.08
N MET A 271 -13.56 -12.44 -14.88
CA MET A 271 -13.02 -13.29 -13.82
C MET A 271 -14.04 -14.32 -13.35
N ASP A 272 -15.29 -13.92 -13.12
CA ASP A 272 -16.38 -14.83 -12.76
C ASP A 272 -16.60 -15.92 -13.82
N THR A 273 -16.56 -15.54 -15.09
CA THR A 273 -16.72 -16.48 -16.21
C THR A 273 -15.58 -17.50 -16.25
N LYS A 274 -14.35 -17.10 -15.93
CA LYS A 274 -13.18 -17.99 -15.86
C LYS A 274 -13.21 -18.89 -14.62
N ALA A 275 -13.81 -18.43 -13.52
CA ALA A 275 -13.96 -19.19 -12.28
C ALA A 275 -15.14 -20.18 -12.31
N ALA A 276 -16.12 -19.99 -13.18
CA ALA A 276 -17.25 -20.90 -13.33
C ALA A 276 -16.79 -22.29 -13.82
N PRO A 277 -17.23 -23.40 -13.17
CA PRO A 277 -16.96 -24.74 -13.67
C PRO A 277 -17.53 -24.89 -15.08
N ALA A 278 -16.76 -25.49 -16.00
CA ALA A 278 -17.27 -25.82 -17.33
C ALA A 278 -18.57 -26.64 -17.19
N PRO A 279 -19.65 -26.32 -17.93
CA PRO A 279 -20.88 -27.08 -17.85
C PRO A 279 -20.57 -28.54 -18.20
N THR A 280 -20.83 -29.44 -17.25
CA THR A 280 -20.70 -30.88 -17.45
C THR A 280 -21.57 -31.28 -18.63
N ALA A 281 -20.94 -31.65 -19.75
CA ALA A 281 -21.63 -32.17 -20.90
C ALA A 281 -22.45 -33.40 -20.46
N LYS A 282 -23.77 -33.33 -20.60
CA LYS A 282 -24.68 -34.45 -20.39
C LYS A 282 -24.27 -35.57 -21.36
N PRO A 283 -24.00 -36.80 -20.90
CA PRO A 283 -23.69 -37.89 -21.82
C PRO A 283 -24.89 -38.09 -22.75
N ALA A 284 -24.63 -38.06 -24.06
CA ALA A 284 -25.58 -38.49 -25.06
C ALA A 284 -25.79 -39.99 -24.85
N GLY A 285 -27.00 -40.36 -24.43
CA GLY A 285 -27.48 -41.74 -24.41
C GLY A 285 -28.01 -42.16 -25.77
#